data_AF-A0A3D4T165-F1
#
_entry.id   AF-A0A3D4T165-F1
#
_cell.length_a   1.000
_cell.length_b   1.000
_cell.length_c   1.000
_cell.angle_alpha   90.00
_cell.angle_beta   90.00
_cell.angle_gamma   90.00
#
_symmetry.space_group_name_H-M   'P 1'
#
loop_
_entity.id
_entity.type
_entity.pdbx_description
1 polymer ?
#
loop_
_entity_poly.entity_id
_entity_poly.type
_entity_poly.pdbx_seq_one_letter_code
_entity_poly.pdbx_strand_id
1 'polypeptide(L)'
;MPTKASEISTVDCAGQHVGEVYAQQTLDDVLFPGRSQTKDRAADWCTGDEFTDFVGTGFGGSSLDVVTYVPSKESWAAKDRTVSCVVTDPAGPTTGSLAHAYR
;
A
#
# COMPACT_ATOMS: atom_id res chain seq x y z
N MET A 1 27.01 10.98 13.32
CA MET A 1 26.17 9.81 13.69
C MET A 1 25.50 9.32 12.42
N PRO A 2 25.74 8.12 11.89
CA PRO A 2 24.98 7.68 10.73
C PRO A 2 23.59 7.26 11.19
N THR A 3 22.59 8.10 10.92
CA THR A 3 21.19 7.69 10.96
C THR A 3 20.98 6.82 9.73
N LYS A 4 21.08 5.49 9.86
CA LYS A 4 20.69 4.59 8.77
C LYS A 4 19.19 4.77 8.58
N ALA A 5 18.80 5.59 7.61
CA ALA A 5 17.46 5.51 7.03
C ALA A 5 17.30 4.04 6.59
N SER A 6 16.24 3.37 7.02
CA SER A 6 15.91 2.08 6.41
C SER A 6 15.58 2.39 4.96
N GLU A 7 16.50 2.06 4.05
CA GLU A 7 16.30 2.20 2.62
C GLU A 7 15.18 1.23 2.23
N ILE A 8 14.06 1.78 1.76
CA ILE A 8 13.01 0.99 1.13
C ILE A 8 13.49 0.73 -0.30
N SER A 9 13.82 -0.51 -0.60
CA SER A 9 14.15 -0.96 -1.95
C SER A 9 13.05 -1.85 -2.50
N THR A 10 12.82 -1.76 -3.80
CA THR A 10 11.94 -2.68 -4.52
C THR A 10 12.73 -3.93 -4.91
N VAL A 11 12.11 -5.09 -4.78
CA VAL A 11 12.65 -6.37 -5.26
C VAL A 11 11.60 -7.07 -6.13
N ASP A 12 12.01 -8.07 -6.89
CA ASP A 12 11.07 -8.95 -7.59
C ASP A 12 10.23 -9.71 -6.56
N CYS A 13 8.92 -9.91 -6.84
CA CYS A 13 8.04 -10.66 -5.94
C CYS A 13 8.55 -12.09 -5.69
N ALA A 14 9.29 -12.70 -6.61
CA ALA A 14 9.94 -14.00 -6.41
C ALA A 14 11.07 -13.95 -5.36
N GLY A 15 11.59 -12.77 -5.05
CA GLY A 15 12.53 -12.53 -3.97
C GLY A 15 11.82 -12.35 -2.63
N GLN A 16 12.58 -12.52 -1.55
CA GLN A 16 12.07 -12.26 -0.20
C GLN A 16 11.74 -10.77 -0.02
N HIS A 17 10.55 -10.47 0.48
CA HIS A 17 10.11 -9.11 0.76
C HIS A 17 9.15 -9.05 1.96
N VAL A 18 9.00 -7.86 2.52
CA VAL A 18 8.15 -7.62 3.70
C VAL A 18 6.78 -7.03 3.35
N GLY A 19 6.60 -6.60 2.10
CA GLY A 19 5.33 -6.11 1.60
C GLY A 19 5.32 -6.01 0.08
N GLU A 20 4.14 -6.12 -0.50
CA GLU A 20 3.92 -6.11 -1.94
C GLU A 20 2.90 -5.03 -2.30
N VAL A 21 3.25 -4.18 -3.26
CA VAL A 21 2.31 -3.18 -3.78
C VAL A 21 1.31 -3.90 -4.67
N TYR A 22 0.04 -3.94 -4.28
CA TYR A 22 -1.01 -4.60 -5.06
C TYR A 22 -1.89 -3.64 -5.87
N ALA A 23 -1.97 -2.38 -5.43
CA ALA A 23 -2.76 -1.36 -6.11
C ALA A 23 -2.12 0.02 -5.97
N GLN A 24 -2.23 0.81 -7.04
CA GLN A 24 -1.86 2.22 -7.04
C GLN A 24 -2.89 3.02 -7.84
N GLN A 25 -3.23 4.21 -7.35
CA GLN A 25 -4.05 5.16 -8.08
C GLN A 25 -3.53 6.58 -7.89
N THR A 26 -3.80 7.44 -8.85
CA THR A 26 -3.56 8.88 -8.73
C THR A 26 -4.86 9.58 -8.39
N LEU A 27 -4.89 10.32 -7.29
CA LEU A 27 -6.06 11.11 -6.91
C LEU A 27 -6.28 12.26 -7.90
N ASP A 28 -7.53 12.50 -8.25
CA ASP A 28 -7.94 13.49 -9.24
C ASP A 28 -8.09 14.90 -8.64
N ASP A 29 -8.27 15.04 -7.31
CA ASP A 29 -8.44 16.35 -6.68
C ASP A 29 -7.28 17.31 -7.05
N VAL A 30 -7.61 18.49 -7.58
CA VAL A 30 -6.60 19.48 -7.96
C VAL A 30 -5.96 20.11 -6.73
N LEU A 31 -6.77 20.36 -5.69
CA LEU A 31 -6.32 20.90 -4.42
C LEU A 31 -6.12 19.77 -3.41
N PHE A 32 -5.11 19.90 -2.55
CA PHE A 32 -4.88 18.93 -1.48
C PHE A 32 -6.08 18.92 -0.52
N PRO A 33 -6.84 17.80 -0.42
CA PRO A 33 -8.06 17.73 0.39
C PRO A 33 -7.78 17.75 1.90
N GLY A 34 -6.51 17.59 2.28
CA GLY A 34 -6.07 17.52 3.67
C GLY A 34 -5.72 16.09 4.07
N ARG A 35 -4.74 15.97 4.96
CA ARG A 35 -4.10 14.68 5.27
C ARG A 35 -5.07 13.63 5.81
N SER A 36 -6.02 14.01 6.67
CA SER A 36 -6.99 13.06 7.24
C SER A 36 -7.87 12.48 6.14
N GLN A 37 -8.51 13.35 5.36
CA GLN A 37 -9.41 12.93 4.28
C GLN A 37 -8.68 12.07 3.23
N THR A 38 -7.44 12.41 2.87
CA THR A 38 -6.64 11.56 1.96
C THR A 38 -6.39 10.18 2.55
N LYS A 39 -6.05 10.10 3.85
CA LYS A 39 -5.79 8.81 4.52
C LYS A 39 -7.04 7.96 4.60
N ASP A 40 -8.17 8.53 5.01
CA ASP A 40 -9.42 7.80 5.19
C ASP A 40 -9.90 7.23 3.85
N ARG A 41 -9.93 8.06 2.78
CA ARG A 41 -10.27 7.60 1.41
C ARG A 41 -9.34 6.50 0.91
N ALA A 42 -8.04 6.66 1.15
CA ALA A 42 -7.05 5.70 0.68
C ALA A 42 -7.15 4.38 1.46
N ALA A 43 -7.44 4.41 2.77
CA ALA A 43 -7.63 3.20 3.56
C ALA A 43 -8.88 2.43 3.11
N ASP A 44 -10.01 3.12 2.93
CA ASP A 44 -11.25 2.52 2.44
C ASP A 44 -11.05 1.87 1.06
N TRP A 45 -10.37 2.57 0.16
CA TRP A 45 -10.03 2.04 -1.16
C TRP A 45 -9.09 0.84 -1.07
N CYS A 46 -7.96 0.98 -0.37
CA CYS A 46 -7.00 -0.10 -0.26
C CYS A 46 -7.62 -1.37 0.32
N THR A 47 -8.45 -1.26 1.36
CA THR A 47 -9.05 -2.44 2.03
C THR A 47 -10.35 -2.94 1.39
N GLY A 48 -10.79 -2.31 0.30
CA GLY A 48 -12.01 -2.64 -0.42
C GLY A 48 -11.84 -3.72 -1.48
N ASP A 49 -12.37 -3.46 -2.67
CA ASP A 49 -12.40 -4.41 -3.78
C ASP A 49 -10.98 -4.73 -4.27
N GLU A 50 -10.08 -3.73 -4.28
CA GLU A 50 -8.70 -3.89 -4.74
C GLU A 50 -7.92 -4.93 -3.93
N PHE A 51 -8.16 -5.00 -2.62
CA PHE A 51 -7.57 -6.03 -1.78
C PHE A 51 -8.16 -7.40 -2.10
N THR A 52 -9.49 -7.46 -2.21
CA THR A 52 -10.21 -8.72 -2.46
C THR A 52 -9.84 -9.31 -3.82
N ASP A 53 -9.74 -8.48 -4.85
CA ASP A 53 -9.34 -8.85 -6.20
C ASP A 53 -7.90 -9.36 -6.25
N PHE A 54 -7.01 -8.77 -5.44
CA PHE A 54 -5.62 -9.20 -5.37
C PHE A 54 -5.44 -10.48 -4.54
N VAL A 55 -5.96 -10.53 -3.30
CA VAL A 55 -5.72 -11.64 -2.35
C VAL A 55 -6.64 -12.83 -2.61
N GLY A 56 -7.85 -12.58 -3.13
CA GLY A 56 -8.92 -13.58 -3.30
C GLY A 56 -9.82 -13.75 -2.06
N THR A 57 -9.51 -13.06 -0.96
CA THR A 57 -10.28 -13.05 0.29
C THR A 57 -10.48 -11.59 0.71
N GLY A 58 -11.66 -11.23 1.21
CA GLY A 58 -11.92 -9.87 1.70
C GLY A 58 -11.07 -9.54 2.94
N PHE A 59 -10.71 -8.27 3.11
CA PHE A 59 -9.77 -7.82 4.15
C PHE A 59 -10.16 -8.29 5.56
N GLY A 60 -11.44 -8.16 5.95
CA GLY A 60 -11.91 -8.58 7.28
C GLY A 60 -11.88 -10.10 7.54
N GLY A 61 -11.69 -10.92 6.51
CA GLY A 61 -11.51 -12.37 6.61
C GLY A 61 -10.08 -12.85 6.34
N SER A 62 -9.16 -11.92 6.07
CA SER A 62 -7.76 -12.20 5.78
C SER A 62 -6.91 -12.09 7.06
N SER A 63 -5.81 -12.84 7.11
CA SER A 63 -4.75 -12.68 8.10
C SER A 63 -3.68 -11.67 7.69
N LEU A 64 -3.81 -11.04 6.52
CA LEU A 64 -2.87 -10.06 5.99
C LEU A 64 -3.22 -8.65 6.46
N ASP A 65 -2.20 -7.80 6.53
CA ASP A 65 -2.33 -6.39 6.88
C ASP A 65 -2.09 -5.50 5.66
N VAL A 66 -2.62 -4.28 5.70
CA VAL A 66 -2.46 -3.27 4.65
C VAL A 66 -1.75 -2.04 5.19
N VAL A 67 -0.68 -1.64 4.51
CA VAL A 67 0.00 -0.35 4.67
C VAL A 67 -0.37 0.55 3.51
N THR A 68 -0.97 1.69 3.82
CA THR A 68 -1.36 2.70 2.83
C THR A 68 -0.37 3.85 2.80
N TYR A 69 0.24 4.08 1.64
CA TYR A 69 1.01 5.29 1.37
C TYR A 69 0.14 6.31 0.67
N VAL A 70 0.09 7.53 1.23
CA VAL A 70 -0.69 8.64 0.70
C VAL A 70 0.20 9.82 0.35
N PRO A 71 -0.15 10.61 -0.68
CA PRO A 71 0.61 11.78 -1.05
C PRO A 71 0.59 12.82 0.07
N SER A 72 1.74 13.45 0.31
CA SER A 72 1.83 14.60 1.19
C SER A 72 1.39 15.89 0.48
N LYS A 73 1.22 16.99 1.23
CA LYS A 73 0.96 18.30 0.64
C LYS A 73 2.07 18.71 -0.34
N GLU A 74 3.31 18.38 0.01
CA GLU A 74 4.50 18.66 -0.80
C GLU A 74 4.51 17.82 -2.08
N SER A 75 4.16 16.54 -1.98
CA SER A 75 4.01 15.65 -3.16
C SER A 75 2.94 16.19 -4.10
N TRP A 76 1.81 16.65 -3.53
CA TRP A 76 0.72 17.26 -4.28
C TRP A 76 1.15 18.52 -5.04
N ALA A 77 1.96 19.37 -4.41
CA ALA A 77 2.54 20.55 -5.05
C ALA A 77 3.50 20.19 -6.20
N ALA A 78 4.18 19.04 -6.08
CA ALA A 78 4.98 18.43 -7.15
C ALA A 78 4.14 17.65 -8.18
N LYS A 79 2.81 17.68 -8.07
CA LYS A 79 1.83 16.93 -8.89
C LYS A 79 1.89 15.41 -8.73
N ASP A 80 2.58 14.91 -7.71
CA ASP A 80 2.50 13.51 -7.30
C ASP A 80 1.36 13.34 -6.29
N ARG A 81 0.30 12.67 -6.74
CA ARG A 81 -0.93 12.43 -5.98
C ARG A 81 -1.20 10.93 -5.84
N THR A 82 -0.14 10.14 -5.89
CA THR A 82 -0.24 8.69 -5.96
C THR A 82 -0.49 8.10 -4.58
N VAL A 83 -1.57 7.35 -4.47
CA VAL A 83 -1.83 6.44 -3.36
C VAL A 83 -1.28 5.07 -3.74
N SER A 84 -0.59 4.42 -2.81
CA SER A 84 -0.10 3.05 -2.98
C SER A 84 -0.57 2.18 -1.83
N CYS A 85 -1.19 1.04 -2.17
CA CYS A 85 -1.63 0.04 -1.22
C CYS A 85 -0.63 -1.10 -1.19
N VAL A 86 -0.13 -1.42 0.00
CA VAL A 86 0.87 -2.45 0.21
C VAL A 86 0.31 -3.49 1.14
N VAL A 87 0.27 -4.74 0.68
CA VAL A 87 -0.12 -5.87 1.52
C VAL A 87 1.11 -6.41 2.23
N THR A 88 0.94 -6.80 3.49
CA THR A 88 2.00 -7.34 4.35
C THR A 88 1.50 -8.59 5.08
N ASP A 89 2.42 -9.48 5.43
CA ASP A 89 2.10 -10.65 6.24
C ASP A 89 2.60 -10.45 7.68
N PRO A 90 1.71 -10.36 8.67
CA PRO A 90 2.09 -10.23 10.09
C PRO A 90 2.91 -11.43 10.60
N ALA A 91 2.85 -12.59 9.93
CA ALA A 91 3.67 -13.76 10.27
C ALA A 91 5.15 -13.59 9.89
N GLY A 92 5.49 -12.63 9.03
CA GLY A 92 6.86 -12.30 8.65
C GLY A 92 7.05 -12.08 7.15
N PRO A 93 8.32 -12.02 6.68
CA PRO A 93 8.63 -11.84 5.26
C PRO A 93 8.07 -12.99 4.41
N THR A 94 7.59 -12.65 3.21
CA THR A 94 7.13 -13.60 2.20
C THR A 94 8.18 -13.77 1.10
N THR A 95 8.09 -14.87 0.37
CA THR A 95 8.82 -15.11 -0.88
C THR A 95 7.79 -15.58 -1.91
N GLY A 96 7.74 -14.91 -3.07
CA GLY A 96 6.61 -15.05 -3.99
C GLY A 96 5.52 -14.03 -3.70
N SER A 97 4.63 -13.84 -4.69
CA SER A 97 3.53 -12.88 -4.59
C SER A 97 2.46 -13.34 -3.60
N LEU A 98 1.84 -12.38 -2.91
CA LEU A 98 0.65 -12.53 -2.07
C LEU A 98 -0.65 -12.53 -2.89
N ALA A 99 -0.57 -12.39 -4.21
CA ALA A 99 -1.71 -12.50 -5.10
C ALA A 99 -2.33 -13.90 -5.00
N HIS A 100 -3.65 -13.96 -4.88
CA HIS A 100 -4.43 -15.19 -4.77
C HIS A 100 -3.92 -16.13 -3.65
N ALA A 101 -3.44 -15.55 -2.54
CA ALA A 101 -3.01 -16.33 -1.39
C ALA A 101 -4.20 -16.91 -0.60
N TYR A 102 -5.41 -16.35 -0.76
CA TYR A 102 -6.65 -16.78 -0.10
C TYR A 102 -6.52 -16.94 1.42
N ARG A 103 -5.73 -16.05 2.05
CA ARG A 103 -5.39 -16.11 3.47
C ARG A 103 -5.68 -14.82 4.17
#